data_AF-A0A429DJK4-F1
#
_entry.id   AF-A0A429DJK4-F1
#
_cell.length_a   1.000
_cell.length_b   1.000
_cell.length_c   1.000
_cell.angle_alpha   90.00
_cell.angle_beta   90.00
_cell.angle_gamma   90.00
#
_symmetry.space_group_name_H-M   'P 1'
#
loop_
_entity.id
_entity.type
_entity.pdbx_description
1 polymer ?
#
loop_
_entity_poly.entity_id
_entity_poly.type
_entity_poly.pdbx_seq_one_letter_code
_entity_poly.pdbx_strand_id
1 'polypeptide(L)'
;MTDGTGGPPGNFSDMLGDFSAQADAMVTAAKEGRFKVSEEAGEALKKAVNDYLYDWNSNKRWFQRLAEKPKLGTGPYAQRIGDHAVLVADGDDLSAKKQLDMLRDIVIRANEAIELAKTKYKQQDENGADAFKNLKQG
;
A
#
# COMPACT_ATOMS: atom_id res chain seq x y z
N MET A 1 -4.42 9.32 -28.34
CA MET A 1 -3.75 8.01 -28.54
C MET A 1 -3.08 7.70 -27.22
N THR A 2 -3.59 6.72 -26.49
CA THR A 2 -3.04 6.28 -25.20
C THR A 2 -1.62 5.78 -25.44
N ASP A 3 -0.69 6.31 -24.66
CA ASP A 3 0.76 6.20 -24.74
C ASP A 3 1.32 4.79 -24.45
N GLY A 4 0.72 3.72 -24.95
CA GLY A 4 1.40 2.43 -25.11
C GLY A 4 2.01 1.75 -23.86
N THR A 5 1.73 2.23 -22.64
CA THR A 5 2.37 1.72 -21.40
C THR A 5 1.68 0.51 -20.80
N GLY A 6 0.49 0.15 -21.27
CA GLY A 6 -0.21 -1.06 -20.80
C GLY A 6 -0.58 -1.05 -19.31
N GLY A 7 -0.45 0.09 -18.65
CA GLY A 7 -0.86 0.25 -17.26
C GLY A 7 -2.37 0.11 -17.05
N PRO A 8 -2.80 -0.06 -15.78
CA PRO A 8 -4.21 0.00 -15.40
C PRO A 8 -4.88 1.26 -15.98
N PRO A 9 -6.11 1.14 -16.49
CA PRO A 9 -6.78 2.23 -17.16
C PRO A 9 -7.08 3.39 -16.21
N GLY A 10 -7.08 4.61 -16.74
CA GLY A 10 -7.45 5.82 -16.01
C GLY A 10 -6.29 6.48 -15.27
N ASN A 11 -6.60 7.17 -14.17
CA ASN A 11 -5.65 7.94 -13.35
C ASN A 11 -5.10 7.13 -12.16
N PHE A 12 -4.95 5.81 -12.32
CA PHE A 12 -4.56 4.93 -11.20
C PHE A 12 -3.20 5.33 -10.60
N SER A 13 -2.23 5.69 -11.45
CA SER A 13 -0.92 6.16 -11.00
C SER A 13 -1.02 7.44 -10.16
N ASP A 14 -1.90 8.38 -10.53
CA ASP A 14 -2.11 9.61 -9.77
C ASP A 14 -2.72 9.29 -8.40
N MET A 15 -3.70 8.37 -8.37
CA MET A 15 -4.31 7.89 -7.13
C MET A 15 -3.30 7.20 -6.21
N LEU A 16 -2.34 6.44 -6.76
CA LEU A 16 -1.23 5.86 -5.99
C LEU A 16 -0.31 6.95 -5.43
N GLY A 17 -0.04 8.01 -6.21
CA GLY A 17 0.69 9.19 -5.74
C GLY A 17 0.01 9.83 -4.54
N ASP A 18 -1.30 10.10 -4.64
CA ASP A 18 -2.10 10.67 -3.55
C ASP A 18 -2.09 9.78 -2.30
N PHE A 19 -2.30 8.47 -2.47
CA PHE A 19 -2.25 7.52 -1.37
C PHE A 19 -0.85 7.41 -0.74
N SER A 20 0.21 7.46 -1.54
CA SER A 20 1.57 7.48 -1.01
C SER A 20 1.80 8.72 -0.14
N ALA A 21 1.38 9.90 -0.61
CA ALA A 21 1.50 11.15 0.15
C ALA A 21 0.69 11.11 1.45
N GLN A 22 -0.51 10.52 1.42
CA GLN A 22 -1.31 10.31 2.63
C GLN A 22 -0.63 9.35 3.62
N ALA A 23 -0.05 8.24 3.14
CA ALA A 23 0.70 7.32 3.98
C ALA A 23 1.91 8.01 4.63
N ASP A 24 2.65 8.85 3.89
CA ASP A 24 3.77 9.61 4.44
C ASP A 24 3.33 10.64 5.50
N ALA A 25 2.17 11.28 5.29
CA ALA A 25 1.56 12.16 6.26
C ALA A 25 1.16 11.40 7.54
N MET A 26 0.60 10.19 7.41
CA MET A 26 0.28 9.31 8.55
C MET A 26 1.54 8.94 9.33
N VAL A 27 2.62 8.52 8.64
CA VAL A 27 3.90 8.18 9.27
C VAL A 27 4.45 9.39 10.04
N THR A 28 4.42 10.58 9.43
CA THR A 28 4.90 11.81 10.05
C THR A 28 4.08 12.15 11.29
N ALA A 29 2.76 12.16 11.18
CA ALA A 29 1.87 12.44 12.30
C ALA A 29 2.02 11.41 13.43
N ALA A 30 2.25 10.13 13.11
CA ALA A 30 2.45 9.07 14.09
C ALA A 30 3.77 9.27 14.86
N LYS A 31 4.87 9.59 14.15
CA LYS A 31 6.17 9.90 14.75
C LYS A 31 6.11 11.09 15.71
N GLU A 32 5.37 12.13 15.34
CA GLU A 32 5.20 13.35 16.12
C GLU A 32 4.15 13.21 17.23
N GLY A 33 3.47 12.06 17.35
CA GLY A 33 2.36 11.87 18.30
C GLY A 33 1.14 12.74 18.01
N ARG A 34 1.04 13.31 16.79
CA ARG A 34 -0.11 14.12 16.33
C ARG A 34 -1.21 13.27 15.70
N PHE A 35 -0.89 12.03 15.32
CA PHE A 35 -1.87 11.10 14.76
C PHE A 35 -2.79 10.56 15.86
N LYS A 36 -3.91 11.27 16.05
CA LYS A 36 -4.97 10.85 16.96
C LYS A 36 -6.03 10.08 16.19
N VAL A 37 -5.93 8.76 16.25
CA VAL A 37 -6.97 7.84 15.78
C VAL A 37 -7.60 7.18 17.01
N SER A 38 -8.93 7.14 17.07
CA SER A 38 -9.61 6.37 18.12
C SER A 38 -9.25 4.89 17.98
N GLU A 39 -9.26 4.14 19.08
CA GLU A 39 -8.94 2.70 19.03
C GLU A 39 -9.83 1.95 18.04
N GLU A 40 -11.13 2.25 18.02
CA GLU A 40 -12.10 1.69 17.07
C GLU A 40 -11.77 2.03 15.61
N ALA A 41 -11.46 3.30 15.31
CA ALA A 41 -11.10 3.70 13.95
C ALA A 41 -9.74 3.11 13.52
N GLY A 42 -8.81 2.95 14.46
CA GLY A 42 -7.51 2.33 14.23
C GLY A 42 -7.63 0.85 13.90
N GLU A 43 -8.47 0.12 14.64
CA GLU A 43 -8.76 -1.28 14.36
C GLU A 43 -9.52 -1.46 13.04
N ALA A 44 -10.51 -0.61 12.74
CA ALA A 44 -11.22 -0.66 11.47
C ALA A 44 -10.27 -0.44 10.27
N LEU A 45 -9.39 0.57 10.36
CA LEU A 45 -8.42 0.87 9.32
C LEU A 45 -7.38 -0.24 9.18
N LYS A 46 -6.86 -0.75 10.30
CA LYS A 46 -5.96 -1.90 10.33
C LYS A 46 -6.60 -3.13 9.69
N LYS A 47 -7.88 -3.39 9.96
CA LYS A 47 -8.61 -4.51 9.35
C LYS A 47 -8.66 -4.35 7.84
N ALA A 48 -9.06 -3.18 7.33
CA ALA A 48 -9.13 -2.92 5.89
C ALA A 48 -7.77 -3.12 5.20
N VAL A 49 -6.69 -2.64 5.82
CA VAL A 49 -5.32 -2.83 5.33
C VAL A 49 -4.94 -4.31 5.31
N ASN A 50 -5.21 -5.05 6.39
CA ASN A 50 -4.89 -6.47 6.48
C ASN A 50 -5.69 -7.30 5.47
N ASP A 51 -6.97 -7.00 5.27
CA ASP A 51 -7.81 -7.67 4.27
C ASP A 51 -7.21 -7.46 2.85
N TYR A 52 -6.82 -6.23 2.51
CA TYR A 52 -6.15 -5.95 1.25
C TYR A 52 -4.83 -6.71 1.10
N LEU A 53 -3.97 -6.73 2.13
CA LEU A 53 -2.69 -7.45 2.08
C LEU A 53 -2.89 -8.96 1.98
N TYR A 54 -3.94 -9.49 2.61
CA TYR A 54 -4.32 -10.89 2.49
C TYR A 54 -4.72 -11.23 1.05
N ASP A 55 -5.58 -10.41 0.45
CA ASP A 55 -6.02 -10.59 -0.94
C ASP A 55 -4.85 -10.45 -1.91
N TRP A 56 -3.98 -9.48 -1.68
CA TRP A 56 -2.76 -9.27 -2.45
C TRP A 56 -1.87 -10.53 -2.44
N ASN A 57 -1.57 -11.04 -1.25
CA ASN A 57 -0.73 -12.22 -1.09
C ASN A 57 -1.38 -13.48 -1.68
N SER A 58 -2.70 -13.62 -1.53
CA SER A 58 -3.47 -14.73 -2.11
C SER A 58 -3.46 -14.72 -3.64
N ASN A 59 -3.41 -13.52 -4.23
CA ASN A 59 -3.38 -13.34 -5.68
C ASN A 59 -1.99 -13.15 -6.29
N LYS A 60 -0.94 -13.05 -5.46
CA LYS A 60 0.46 -12.84 -5.91
C LYS A 60 0.89 -13.76 -7.03
N ARG A 61 0.54 -15.05 -6.96
CA ARG A 61 0.87 -16.03 -8.01
C ARG A 61 0.20 -15.70 -9.35
N TRP A 62 -1.01 -15.15 -9.32
CA TRP A 62 -1.72 -14.73 -10.52
C TRP A 62 -1.12 -13.45 -11.10
N PHE A 63 -0.71 -12.51 -10.26
CA PHE A 63 0.00 -11.31 -10.73
C PHE A 63 1.36 -11.64 -11.35
N GLN A 64 2.09 -12.61 -10.79
CA GLN A 64 3.31 -13.12 -11.40
C GLN A 64 3.07 -13.71 -12.80
N ARG A 65 1.94 -14.41 -12.99
CA ARG A 65 1.56 -14.97 -14.29
C ARG A 65 1.21 -13.92 -15.34
N LEU A 66 0.85 -12.69 -14.95
CA LEU A 66 0.64 -11.61 -15.92
C LEU A 66 1.93 -11.27 -16.65
N ALA A 67 3.08 -11.38 -15.97
CA ALA A 67 4.39 -11.15 -16.57
C ALA A 67 4.91 -12.34 -17.40
N GLU A 68 4.20 -13.47 -17.42
CA GLU A 68 4.57 -14.62 -18.22
C GLU A 68 4.14 -14.42 -19.69
N LYS A 69 5.04 -14.70 -20.61
CA LYS A 69 4.72 -14.62 -22.05
C LYS A 69 3.66 -15.68 -22.41
N PRO A 70 2.48 -15.28 -22.92
CA PRO A 70 1.43 -16.23 -23.26
C PRO A 70 1.84 -17.10 -24.46
N LYS A 71 1.48 -18.38 -24.40
CA LYS A 71 1.78 -19.37 -25.45
C LYS A 71 0.78 -19.27 -26.61
N LEU A 72 0.87 -18.19 -27.38
CA LEU A 72 -0.05 -17.89 -28.49
C LEU A 72 0.35 -18.53 -29.83
N GLY A 73 1.43 -19.32 -29.85
CA GLY A 73 2.00 -19.94 -31.05
C GLY A 73 3.33 -19.34 -31.48
N THR A 74 3.90 -19.85 -32.58
CA THR A 74 5.25 -19.50 -33.07
C THR A 74 5.24 -18.48 -34.22
N GLY A 75 4.06 -18.11 -34.72
CA GLY A 75 3.94 -17.13 -35.80
C GLY A 75 4.42 -15.72 -35.39
N PRO A 76 4.93 -14.90 -36.32
CA PRO A 76 5.44 -13.55 -36.01
C PRO A 76 4.42 -12.63 -35.31
N TYR A 77 3.14 -12.76 -35.66
CA TYR A 77 2.07 -12.02 -34.99
C TYR A 77 1.84 -12.50 -33.55
N ALA A 78 1.79 -13.82 -33.33
CA ALA A 78 1.64 -14.41 -32.00
C ALA A 78 2.79 -14.02 -31.06
N GLN A 79 4.02 -13.97 -31.57
CA GLN A 79 5.18 -13.52 -30.80
C GLN A 79 5.03 -12.05 -30.38
N ARG A 80 4.66 -11.16 -31.31
CA ARG A 80 4.45 -9.73 -31.01
C ARG A 80 3.37 -9.49 -29.95
N ILE A 81 2.25 -10.23 -30.01
CA ILE A 81 1.21 -10.12 -28.98
C ILE A 81 1.72 -10.64 -27.63
N GLY A 82 2.48 -11.74 -27.63
CA GLY A 82 3.08 -12.25 -26.41
C GLY A 82 4.05 -11.27 -25.76
N ASP A 83 4.91 -10.61 -26.56
CA ASP A 83 5.84 -9.60 -26.07
C ASP A 83 5.10 -8.36 -25.54
N HIS A 84 4.06 -7.92 -26.25
CA HIS A 84 3.22 -6.81 -25.80
C HIS A 84 2.53 -7.12 -24.48
N ALA A 85 2.00 -8.32 -24.29
CA ALA A 85 1.35 -8.73 -23.03
C ALA A 85 2.32 -8.67 -21.83
N VAL A 86 3.58 -9.09 -22.01
CA VAL A 86 4.61 -9.00 -20.97
C VAL A 86 4.95 -7.55 -20.67
N LEU A 87 5.10 -6.71 -21.70
CA LEU A 87 5.39 -5.29 -21.55
C LEU A 87 4.29 -4.57 -20.75
N VAL A 88 3.03 -4.84 -21.05
CA VAL A 88 1.84 -4.29 -20.35
C VAL A 88 1.84 -4.70 -18.87
N ALA A 89 2.32 -5.92 -18.57
CA ALA A 89 2.29 -6.45 -17.22
C ALA A 89 3.46 -6.00 -16.34
N ASP A 90 4.69 -5.95 -16.86
CA ASP A 90 5.91 -5.74 -16.05
C ASP A 90 7.01 -4.94 -16.78
N GLY A 91 6.66 -4.14 -17.80
CA GLY A 91 7.63 -3.43 -18.65
C GLY A 91 8.22 -2.16 -18.02
N ASP A 92 7.39 -1.30 -17.46
CA ASP A 92 7.75 -0.01 -16.85
C ASP A 92 7.00 0.23 -15.53
N ASP A 93 7.26 1.36 -14.86
CA ASP A 93 6.62 1.68 -13.57
C ASP A 93 5.09 1.85 -13.67
N LEU A 94 4.57 2.10 -14.87
CA LEU A 94 3.15 2.19 -15.15
C LEU A 94 2.53 0.82 -15.44
N SER A 95 3.31 -0.24 -15.58
CA SER A 95 2.81 -1.57 -15.89
C SER A 95 1.99 -2.16 -14.74
N ALA A 96 0.99 -2.98 -15.07
CA ALA A 96 -0.03 -3.40 -14.10
C ALA A 96 0.53 -4.08 -12.85
N LYS A 97 1.51 -4.98 -12.99
CA LYS A 97 2.13 -5.63 -11.84
C LYS A 97 2.90 -4.65 -10.96
N LYS A 98 3.62 -3.69 -11.57
CA LYS A 98 4.38 -2.65 -10.85
C LYS A 98 3.47 -1.73 -10.06
N GLN A 99 2.37 -1.26 -10.66
CA GLN A 99 1.41 -0.41 -9.97
C GLN A 99 0.73 -1.12 -8.79
N LEU A 100 0.45 -2.41 -8.95
CA LEU A 100 -0.11 -3.18 -7.85
C LEU A 100 0.93 -3.50 -6.74
N ASP A 101 2.20 -3.76 -7.10
CA ASP A 101 3.31 -3.86 -6.14
C ASP A 101 3.46 -2.54 -5.35
N MET A 102 3.36 -1.37 -6.02
CA MET A 102 3.39 -0.05 -5.38
C MET A 102 2.23 0.14 -4.40
N LEU A 103 1.01 -0.24 -4.77
CA LEU A 103 -0.14 -0.14 -3.87
C LEU A 103 0.07 -0.95 -2.59
N ARG A 104 0.60 -2.18 -2.72
CA ARG A 104 0.96 -3.01 -1.57
C ARG A 104 1.96 -2.31 -0.65
N ASP A 105 3.01 -1.71 -1.21
CA ASP A 105 4.03 -1.04 -0.41
C ASP A 105 3.50 0.23 0.28
N ILE A 106 2.61 0.98 -0.37
CA ILE A 106 1.90 2.12 0.24
C ILE A 106 1.05 1.65 1.43
N VAL A 107 0.29 0.57 1.26
CA VAL A 107 -0.59 0.02 2.29
C VAL A 107 0.21 -0.52 3.49
N ILE A 108 1.36 -1.15 3.26
CA ILE A 108 2.27 -1.58 4.34
C ILE A 108 2.73 -0.38 5.17
N ARG A 109 3.19 0.71 4.54
CA ARG A 109 3.62 1.92 5.24
C ARG A 109 2.49 2.54 6.06
N ALA A 110 1.27 2.58 5.52
CA ALA A 110 0.10 3.05 6.25
C ALA A 110 -0.17 2.21 7.51
N ASN A 111 -0.04 0.89 7.42
CA ASN A 111 -0.19 -0.01 8.57
C ASN A 111 0.84 0.26 9.67
N GLU A 112 2.10 0.42 9.28
CA GLU A 112 3.21 0.73 10.20
C GLU A 112 2.97 2.06 10.92
N ALA A 113 2.44 3.06 10.22
CA ALA A 113 2.08 4.35 10.82
C ALA A 113 0.98 4.20 11.90
N ILE A 114 -0.06 3.39 11.63
CA ILE A 114 -1.16 3.15 12.58
C ILE A 114 -0.63 2.47 13.84
N GLU A 115 0.19 1.42 13.70
CA GLU A 115 0.77 0.72 14.84
C GLU A 115 1.71 1.60 15.66
N LEU A 116 2.50 2.45 14.99
CA LEU A 116 3.35 3.44 15.66
C LEU A 116 2.51 4.44 16.47
N ALA A 117 1.43 4.96 15.89
CA ALA A 117 0.56 5.91 16.56
C ALA A 117 -0.13 5.30 17.78
N LYS A 118 -0.63 4.06 17.68
CA LYS A 118 -1.20 3.32 18.81
C LYS A 118 -0.19 3.15 19.94
N THR A 119 1.05 2.81 19.61
CA THR A 119 2.13 2.65 20.59
C THR A 119 2.45 3.98 21.28
N LYS A 120 2.55 5.08 20.51
CA LYS A 120 2.80 6.42 21.05
C LYS A 120 1.67 6.94 21.94
N TYR A 121 0.42 6.69 21.56
CA TYR A 121 -0.74 7.04 22.36
C TYR A 121 -0.71 6.35 23.73
N LYS A 122 -0.46 5.02 23.76
CA LYS A 122 -0.34 4.26 25.02
C LYS A 122 0.78 4.80 25.92
N GLN A 123 1.96 5.06 25.36
CA GLN A 123 3.10 5.62 26.10
C GLN A 123 2.79 7.01 26.69
N GLN A 124 2.09 7.88 25.94
CA GLN A 124 1.71 9.20 26.44
C GLN A 124 0.70 9.12 27.58
N ASP A 125 -0.28 8.21 27.48
CA ASP A 125 -1.28 8.01 28.52
C ASP A 125 -0.67 7.45 29.81
N GLU A 126 0.19 6.45 29.72
CA GLU A 126 0.94 5.89 30.85
C GLU A 126 1.81 6.95 31.55
N ASN A 127 2.58 7.72 30.78
CA ASN A 127 3.41 8.80 31.32
C ASN A 127 2.58 9.90 32.00
N GLY A 128 1.43 10.25 31.43
CA GLY A 128 0.50 11.23 32.00
C GLY A 128 -0.13 10.74 33.31
N ALA A 129 -0.53 9.46 33.35
CA ALA A 129 -1.09 8.84 34.54
C ALA A 129 -0.07 8.80 35.70
N ASP A 130 1.19 8.50 35.42
CA ASP A 130 2.24 8.46 36.43
C ASP A 130 2.64 9.86 36.93
N ALA A 131 2.71 10.85 36.04
CA ALA A 131 2.91 12.26 36.43
C ALA A 131 1.78 12.76 37.34
N PHE A 132 0.53 12.39 37.04
CA PHE A 132 -0.62 12.77 37.86
C PHE A 132 -0.66 12.06 39.22
N LYS A 133 -0.25 10.78 39.30
CA LYS A 133 -0.11 10.06 40.58
C LYS A 133 0.96 10.70 41.47
N ASN A 134 2.10 11.09 40.90
CA ASN A 134 3.18 11.75 41.63
C ASN A 134 2.78 13.12 42.18
N LEU A 135 1.96 13.88 41.44
CA LEU A 135 1.40 15.17 41.90
C LEU A 135 0.36 15.03 43.02
N LYS A 136 -0.28 13.87 43.17
CA LYS A 136 -1.29 13.62 44.24
C LYS A 136 -0.69 13.09 45.54
N GLN A 137 0.57 12.67 45.54
CA GLN A 137 1.25 12.08 46.70
C GLN A 137 2.30 12.99 47.34
N GLY A 138 2.56 14.18 46.76
CA GLY A 138 3.35 15.26 47.36
C GLY A 138 2.45 16.38 47.87
#